data_AF-A0A398CS15-F1
#
_entry.id   AF-A0A398CS15-F1
#
_cell.length_a   1.000
_cell.length_b   1.000
_cell.length_c   1.000
_cell.angle_alpha   90.00
_cell.angle_beta   90.00
_cell.angle_gamma   90.00
#
_symmetry.space_group_name_H-M   'P 1'
#
loop_
_entity.id
_entity.type
_entity.pdbx_description
1 polymer ?
#
loop_
_entity_poly.entity_id
_entity_poly.type
_entity_poly.pdbx_seq_one_letter_code
_entity_poly.pdbx_strand_id
1 'polypeptide(L)'
;MLVGQLAAALIELQGKGAHNINFVTPSHQVPQLLAAVFAARKQGLRIPIVYNTSSYDEPSTLALLDGIVDIYLGDLRYTDEAVAMQLSGVPDYVQVAERALIEMHRQVGDISVDDLGRYIPRGLIVRYLILPHHTGMAQEVFRFVSHQLSLQTYVSVMTQYFPAYKAFDRALGISRKLTDAECDRVMRTWSRSGLVHGWVQDIGDDGGA
;
A
#
# COMPACT_ATOMS: atom_id res chain seq x y z
N MET A 1 -18.36 -14.22 5.42
CA MET A 1 -19.11 -13.26 6.25
C MET A 1 -20.13 -12.56 5.37
N LEU A 2 -21.39 -12.43 5.81
CA LEU A 2 -22.45 -11.73 5.06
C LEU A 2 -22.26 -10.21 5.16
N VAL A 3 -22.79 -9.46 4.19
CA VAL A 3 -22.71 -7.98 4.15
C VAL A 3 -23.16 -7.33 5.46
N GLY A 4 -24.28 -7.79 6.04
CA GLY A 4 -24.80 -7.24 7.30
C GLY A 4 -23.89 -7.52 8.50
N GLN A 5 -23.23 -8.67 8.53
CA GLN A 5 -22.27 -9.01 9.59
C GLN A 5 -21.01 -8.13 9.49
N LEU A 6 -20.51 -7.91 8.27
CA LEU A 6 -19.38 -7.00 8.04
C LEU A 6 -19.74 -5.57 8.47
N ALA A 7 -20.90 -5.06 8.05
CA ALA A 7 -21.35 -3.72 8.42
C ALA A 7 -21.45 -3.52 9.95
N ALA A 8 -21.99 -4.51 10.67
CA ALA A 8 -22.06 -4.49 12.13
C ALA A 8 -20.65 -4.46 12.76
N ALA A 9 -19.71 -5.26 12.25
CA ALA A 9 -18.33 -5.27 12.71
C ALA A 9 -17.64 -3.90 12.49
N LEU A 10 -17.92 -3.22 11.37
CA LEU A 10 -17.37 -1.87 11.13
C LEU A 10 -17.84 -0.85 12.18
N ILE A 11 -19.14 -0.89 12.52
CA ILE A 11 -19.71 -0.02 13.55
C ILE A 11 -19.15 -0.36 14.93
N GLU A 12 -19.00 -1.65 15.24
CA GLU A 12 -18.41 -2.11 16.50
C GLU A 12 -16.97 -1.59 16.66
N LEU A 13 -16.15 -1.70 15.62
CA LEU A 13 -14.78 -1.18 15.62
C LEU A 13 -14.75 0.34 15.85
N GLN A 14 -15.63 1.09 15.21
CA GLN A 14 -15.78 2.52 15.50
C GLN A 14 -16.18 2.77 16.96
N GLY A 15 -17.13 1.99 17.50
CA GLY A 15 -17.56 2.11 18.90
C GLY A 15 -16.45 1.80 19.91
N LYS A 16 -15.45 1.00 19.52
CA LYS A 16 -14.23 0.72 20.29
C LYS A 16 -13.16 1.83 20.17
N GLY A 17 -13.42 2.88 19.41
CA GLY A 17 -12.48 3.99 19.21
C GLY A 17 -11.46 3.77 18.10
N ALA A 18 -11.73 2.87 17.14
CA ALA A 18 -10.87 2.74 15.97
C ALA A 18 -10.83 4.07 15.19
N HIS A 19 -9.63 4.50 14.79
CA HIS A 19 -9.44 5.73 14.04
C HIS A 19 -9.81 5.58 12.56
N ASN A 20 -9.78 4.36 12.03
CA ASN A 20 -10.15 4.01 10.67
C ASN A 20 -10.55 2.54 10.56
N ILE A 21 -11.12 2.16 9.42
CA ILE A 21 -11.34 0.77 9.03
C ILE A 21 -10.36 0.43 7.91
N ASN A 22 -9.44 -0.50 8.16
CA ASN A 22 -8.45 -0.92 7.16
C ASN A 22 -8.78 -2.28 6.55
N PHE A 23 -9.13 -2.25 5.27
CA PHE A 23 -9.31 -3.45 4.46
C PHE A 23 -7.99 -3.83 3.80
N VAL A 24 -7.46 -5.00 4.16
CA VAL A 24 -6.16 -5.50 3.69
C VAL A 24 -6.35 -6.52 2.58
N THR A 25 -5.77 -6.22 1.41
CA THR A 25 -5.89 -6.97 0.15
C THR A 25 -7.34 -7.29 -0.26
N PRO A 26 -8.28 -6.30 -0.24
CA PRO A 26 -9.70 -6.56 -0.46
C PRO A 26 -10.11 -6.62 -1.94
N SER A 27 -9.18 -6.54 -2.90
CA SER A 27 -9.46 -6.39 -4.33
C SER A 27 -10.48 -7.39 -4.88
N HIS A 28 -10.44 -8.64 -4.41
CA HIS A 28 -11.35 -9.71 -4.82
C HIS A 28 -12.74 -9.67 -4.17
N GLN A 29 -12.98 -8.71 -3.25
CA GLN A 29 -14.20 -8.56 -2.46
C GLN A 29 -14.79 -7.15 -2.53
N VAL A 30 -14.37 -6.34 -3.50
CA VAL A 30 -14.83 -4.95 -3.64
C VAL A 30 -16.36 -4.82 -3.63
N PRO A 31 -17.16 -5.64 -4.36
CA PRO A 31 -18.62 -5.52 -4.30
C PRO A 31 -19.20 -5.71 -2.89
N GLN A 32 -18.70 -6.69 -2.14
CA GLN A 32 -19.15 -6.98 -0.78
C GLN A 32 -18.68 -5.90 0.20
N LEU A 33 -17.47 -5.40 0.03
CA LEU A 33 -16.92 -4.27 0.80
C LEU A 33 -17.80 -3.04 0.61
N LEU A 34 -18.09 -2.65 -0.62
CA LEU A 34 -18.92 -1.49 -0.93
C LEU A 34 -20.32 -1.61 -0.33
N ALA A 35 -20.95 -2.78 -0.48
CA ALA A 35 -22.26 -3.03 0.11
C ALA A 35 -22.25 -2.91 1.65
N ALA A 36 -21.18 -3.40 2.30
CA ALA A 36 -21.07 -3.35 3.75
C ALA A 36 -20.74 -1.94 4.27
N VAL A 37 -19.84 -1.22 3.59
CA VAL A 37 -19.55 0.18 3.90
C VAL A 37 -20.82 1.02 3.76
N PHE A 38 -21.57 0.86 2.67
CA PHE A 38 -22.84 1.55 2.49
C PHE A 38 -23.84 1.27 3.63
N ALA A 39 -24.01 -0.01 4.00
CA ALA A 39 -24.88 -0.40 5.10
C ALA A 39 -24.39 0.15 6.46
N ALA A 40 -23.09 0.19 6.70
CA ALA A 40 -22.50 0.75 7.91
C ALA A 40 -22.62 2.28 7.96
N ARG A 41 -22.44 2.99 6.83
CA ARG A 41 -22.65 4.45 6.74
C ARG A 41 -24.10 4.81 7.11
N LYS A 42 -25.10 4.02 6.68
CA LYS A 42 -26.50 4.18 7.12
C LYS A 42 -26.70 3.99 8.62
N GLN A 43 -25.82 3.25 9.28
CA GLN A 43 -25.83 3.01 10.73
C GLN A 43 -24.91 3.97 11.50
N GLY A 44 -24.33 4.98 10.84
CA GLY A 44 -23.54 6.02 11.49
C GLY A 44 -22.02 5.81 11.49
N LEU A 45 -21.49 4.95 10.60
CA LEU A 45 -20.04 4.89 10.37
C LEU A 45 -19.55 6.25 9.83
N ARG A 46 -18.54 6.83 10.47
CA ARG A 46 -17.97 8.16 10.20
C ARG A 46 -16.46 8.13 10.01
N ILE A 47 -15.76 7.18 10.63
CA ILE A 47 -14.31 7.03 10.48
C ILE A 47 -13.91 6.67 9.03
N PRO A 48 -12.64 6.89 8.64
CA PRO A 48 -12.18 6.74 7.27
C PRO A 48 -12.06 5.27 6.89
N ILE A 49 -12.20 5.00 5.61
CA ILE A 49 -11.93 3.70 5.00
C ILE A 49 -10.53 3.71 4.39
N VAL A 50 -9.70 2.79 4.84
CA VAL A 50 -8.36 2.52 4.28
C VAL A 50 -8.45 1.31 3.35
N TYR A 51 -7.96 1.47 2.13
CA TYR A 51 -7.83 0.41 1.14
C TYR A 51 -6.35 0.06 0.97
N ASN A 52 -5.94 -1.08 1.52
CA ASN A 52 -4.57 -1.55 1.53
C ASN A 52 -4.40 -2.66 0.49
N THR A 53 -3.56 -2.44 -0.51
CA THR A 53 -3.51 -3.26 -1.73
C THR A 53 -2.10 -3.48 -2.24
N SER A 54 -1.93 -4.52 -3.06
CA SER A 54 -0.73 -4.75 -3.86
C SER A 54 -0.59 -3.78 -5.04
N SER A 55 -1.58 -2.90 -5.22
CA SER A 55 -1.80 -2.01 -6.38
C SER A 55 -2.04 -2.74 -7.69
N TYR A 56 -2.17 -4.07 -7.68
CA TYR A 56 -2.57 -4.85 -8.84
C TYR A 56 -4.10 -4.88 -8.96
N ASP A 57 -4.69 -3.69 -9.03
CA ASP A 57 -6.14 -3.47 -9.11
C ASP A 57 -6.52 -3.00 -10.52
N GLU A 58 -7.68 -3.46 -10.99
CA GLU A 58 -8.20 -3.07 -12.29
C GLU A 58 -8.83 -1.66 -12.23
N PRO A 59 -8.59 -0.77 -13.22
CA PRO A 59 -9.05 0.61 -13.15
C PRO A 59 -10.55 0.79 -12.98
N SER A 60 -11.39 -0.04 -13.62
CA SER A 60 -12.85 0.04 -13.45
C SER A 60 -13.28 -0.31 -12.03
N THR A 61 -12.55 -1.21 -11.35
CA THR A 61 -12.74 -1.53 -9.94
C THR A 61 -12.39 -0.34 -9.05
N LEU A 62 -11.25 0.34 -9.31
CA LEU A 62 -10.87 1.54 -8.56
C LEU A 62 -11.86 2.68 -8.73
N ALA A 63 -12.45 2.85 -9.92
CA ALA A 63 -13.46 3.86 -10.16
C ALA A 63 -14.69 3.71 -9.25
N LEU A 64 -15.03 2.47 -8.83
CA LEU A 64 -16.12 2.22 -7.88
C LEU A 64 -15.78 2.66 -6.45
N LEU A 65 -14.51 2.88 -6.14
CA LEU A 65 -14.03 3.28 -4.82
C LEU A 65 -13.97 4.81 -4.66
N ASP A 66 -14.10 5.58 -5.76
CA ASP A 66 -14.01 7.04 -5.74
C ASP A 66 -15.11 7.65 -4.84
N GLY A 67 -14.70 8.48 -3.89
CA GLY A 67 -15.55 9.07 -2.87
C GLY A 67 -16.00 8.12 -1.75
N ILE A 68 -15.53 6.86 -1.74
CA ILE A 68 -15.84 5.86 -0.71
C ILE A 68 -14.59 5.52 0.11
N VAL A 69 -13.46 5.32 -0.57
CA VAL A 69 -12.16 5.13 0.07
C VAL A 69 -11.55 6.49 0.35
N ASP A 70 -11.09 6.66 1.58
CA ASP A 70 -10.49 7.90 2.05
C ASP A 70 -8.97 7.84 1.96
N ILE A 71 -8.38 6.67 2.26
CA ILE A 71 -6.93 6.48 2.31
C ILE A 71 -6.54 5.24 1.52
N TYR A 72 -5.52 5.37 0.66
CA TYR A 72 -4.91 4.24 -0.02
C TYR A 72 -3.54 3.91 0.58
N LEU A 73 -3.31 2.62 0.84
CA LEU A 73 -1.98 2.07 1.08
C LEU A 73 -1.63 1.17 -0.11
N GLY A 74 -0.95 1.73 -1.10
CA GLY A 74 -0.61 1.02 -2.33
C GLY A 74 0.81 0.48 -2.30
N ASP A 75 1.00 -0.83 -2.46
CA ASP A 75 2.33 -1.39 -2.65
C ASP A 75 2.80 -1.16 -4.08
N LEU A 76 4.03 -0.71 -4.26
CA LEU A 76 4.76 -0.79 -5.52
C LEU A 76 5.90 -1.78 -5.35
N ARG A 77 5.63 -3.07 -5.59
CA ARG A 77 6.55 -4.17 -5.27
C ARG A 77 7.67 -4.37 -6.29
N TYR A 78 7.36 -4.11 -7.55
CA TYR A 78 8.24 -4.36 -8.68
C TYR A 78 8.22 -3.16 -9.63
N THR A 79 9.36 -2.89 -10.25
CA THR A 79 9.52 -1.98 -11.39
C THR A 79 10.21 -2.66 -12.57
N ASP A 80 10.33 -3.99 -12.49
CA ASP A 80 10.87 -4.87 -13.52
C ASP A 80 9.88 -6.04 -13.70
N GLU A 81 9.29 -6.16 -14.90
CA GLU A 81 8.31 -7.21 -15.20
C GLU A 81 8.93 -8.62 -15.18
N ALA A 82 10.23 -8.76 -15.47
CA ALA A 82 10.90 -10.05 -15.36
C ALA A 82 10.97 -10.50 -13.90
N VAL A 83 11.20 -9.56 -12.97
CA VAL A 83 11.20 -9.82 -11.53
C VAL A 83 9.77 -10.11 -11.04
N ALA A 84 8.77 -9.35 -11.50
CA ALA A 84 7.36 -9.60 -11.16
C ALA A 84 6.90 -10.99 -11.61
N MET A 85 7.24 -11.38 -12.84
CA MET A 85 6.96 -12.71 -13.37
C MET A 85 7.69 -13.80 -12.58
N GLN A 86 8.99 -13.64 -12.32
CA GLN A 86 9.78 -14.64 -11.61
C GLN A 86 9.28 -14.85 -10.17
N LEU A 87 8.99 -13.76 -9.44
CA LEU A 87 8.70 -13.82 -8.00
C LEU A 87 7.21 -14.00 -7.70
N SER A 88 6.31 -13.49 -8.54
CA SER A 88 4.86 -13.51 -8.32
C SER A 88 4.05 -14.12 -9.46
N GLY A 89 4.66 -14.46 -10.60
CA GLY A 89 3.95 -15.04 -11.74
C GLY A 89 3.04 -14.08 -12.49
N VAL A 90 3.29 -12.76 -12.37
CA VAL A 90 2.46 -11.70 -12.98
C VAL A 90 3.24 -11.01 -14.11
N PRO A 91 2.71 -10.93 -15.35
CA PRO A 91 3.44 -10.42 -16.52
C PRO A 91 3.42 -8.90 -16.71
N ASP A 92 2.43 -8.22 -16.16
CA ASP A 92 2.10 -6.82 -16.42
C ASP A 92 1.90 -6.02 -15.12
N TYR A 93 2.56 -6.45 -14.05
CA TYR A 93 2.40 -5.86 -12.73
C TYR A 93 2.78 -4.39 -12.73
N VAL A 94 3.92 -4.02 -13.33
CA VAL A 94 4.45 -2.65 -13.26
C VAL A 94 3.44 -1.71 -13.91
N GLN A 95 2.99 -2.04 -15.12
CA GLN A 95 2.03 -1.19 -15.83
C GLN A 95 0.68 -1.08 -15.11
N VAL A 96 0.18 -2.17 -14.52
CA VAL A 96 -1.08 -2.15 -13.77
C VAL A 96 -0.93 -1.37 -12.47
N ALA A 97 0.13 -1.60 -11.70
CA ALA A 97 0.40 -0.94 -10.43
C ALA A 97 0.59 0.56 -10.58
N GLU A 98 1.34 1.01 -11.59
CA GLU A 98 1.52 2.44 -11.86
C GLU A 98 0.19 3.13 -12.20
N ARG A 99 -0.62 2.53 -13.08
CA ARG A 99 -1.95 3.05 -13.42
C ARG A 99 -2.89 3.10 -12.21
N ALA A 100 -2.85 2.05 -11.39
CA ALA A 100 -3.64 1.98 -10.16
C ALA A 100 -3.25 3.08 -9.17
N LEU A 101 -1.94 3.29 -8.95
CA LEU A 101 -1.45 4.33 -8.05
C LEU A 101 -1.77 5.74 -8.54
N ILE A 102 -1.71 5.98 -9.86
CA ILE A 102 -2.14 7.25 -10.45
C ILE A 102 -3.63 7.49 -10.20
N GLU A 103 -4.48 6.49 -10.41
CA GLU A 103 -5.92 6.61 -10.17
C GLU A 103 -6.23 6.80 -8.68
N MET A 104 -5.57 6.04 -7.78
CA MET A 104 -5.68 6.23 -6.34
C MET A 104 -5.29 7.66 -5.94
N HIS A 105 -4.14 8.15 -6.43
CA HIS A 105 -3.70 9.52 -6.16
C HIS A 105 -4.69 10.56 -6.69
N ARG A 106 -5.24 10.38 -7.89
CA ARG A 106 -6.30 11.25 -8.43
C ARG A 106 -7.52 11.32 -7.50
N GLN A 107 -7.90 10.19 -6.89
CA GLN A 107 -9.05 10.12 -6.01
C GLN A 107 -8.82 10.78 -4.65
N VAL A 108 -7.64 10.61 -4.03
CA VAL A 108 -7.42 11.03 -2.63
C VAL A 108 -6.36 12.11 -2.43
N GLY A 109 -5.52 12.35 -3.43
CA GLY A 109 -4.40 13.29 -3.38
C GLY A 109 -3.27 12.86 -2.45
N ASP A 110 -2.39 13.81 -2.15
CA ASP A 110 -1.37 13.67 -1.11
C ASP A 110 -2.04 13.64 0.28
N ILE A 111 -1.33 13.09 1.26
CA ILE A 111 -1.82 13.02 2.65
C ILE A 111 -2.21 14.41 3.14
N SER A 112 -3.44 14.52 3.63
CA SER A 112 -3.87 15.61 4.50
C SER A 112 -3.83 15.15 5.95
N VAL A 113 -3.56 16.08 6.85
CA VAL A 113 -3.63 15.89 8.30
C VAL A 113 -4.60 16.90 8.89
N ASP A 114 -5.19 16.56 10.04
CA ASP A 114 -5.97 17.52 10.82
C ASP A 114 -5.08 18.65 11.40
N ASP A 115 -5.71 19.71 11.92
CA ASP A 115 -5.02 20.90 12.45
C ASP A 115 -4.00 20.59 13.56
N LEU A 116 -4.14 19.41 14.20
CA LEU A 116 -3.28 18.94 15.28
C LEU A 116 -2.21 17.95 14.81
N GLY A 117 -2.23 17.54 13.54
CA GLY A 117 -1.29 16.59 12.95
C GLY A 117 -1.41 15.16 13.48
N ARG A 118 -2.56 14.79 14.07
CA ARG A 118 -2.78 13.51 14.76
C ARG A 118 -3.64 12.54 13.97
N TYR A 119 -4.39 13.04 12.99
CA TYR A 119 -5.34 12.25 12.24
C TYR A 119 -5.18 12.49 10.74
N ILE A 120 -5.15 11.39 9.98
CA ILE A 120 -5.12 11.41 8.52
C ILE A 120 -6.56 11.13 8.06
N PRO A 121 -7.30 12.14 7.58
CA PRO A 121 -8.63 11.91 7.02
C PRO A 121 -8.56 11.35 5.60
N ARG A 122 -7.50 11.63 4.83
CA ARG A 122 -7.45 11.34 3.39
C ARG A 122 -6.03 11.35 2.83
N GLY A 123 -5.75 10.49 1.85
CA GLY A 123 -4.55 10.57 1.01
C GLY A 123 -3.94 9.23 0.63
N LEU A 124 -2.89 9.27 -0.20
CA LEU A 124 -2.15 8.09 -0.66
C LEU A 124 -0.80 7.93 0.08
N ILE A 125 -0.53 6.72 0.54
CA ILE A 125 0.80 6.26 0.94
C ILE A 125 1.26 5.18 -0.03
N VAL A 126 2.42 5.38 -0.65
CA VAL A 126 3.08 4.34 -1.46
C VAL A 126 4.02 3.54 -0.59
N ARG A 127 3.89 2.22 -0.58
CA ARG A 127 4.76 1.32 0.18
C ARG A 127 5.71 0.59 -0.75
N TYR A 128 6.98 0.53 -0.35
CA TYR A 128 8.03 -0.14 -1.08
C TYR A 128 8.78 -1.12 -0.18
N LEU A 129 8.55 -2.41 -0.40
CA LEU A 129 9.30 -3.48 0.26
C LEU A 129 10.62 -3.72 -0.48
N ILE A 130 11.73 -3.56 0.23
CA ILE A 130 13.04 -3.86 -0.34
C ILE A 130 13.19 -5.38 -0.46
N LEU A 131 13.50 -5.85 -1.67
CA LEU A 131 13.79 -7.26 -1.94
C LEU A 131 15.31 -7.51 -2.02
N PRO A 132 15.82 -8.58 -1.37
CA PRO A 132 17.22 -8.98 -1.49
C PRO A 132 17.63 -9.09 -2.96
N HIS A 133 18.84 -8.66 -3.30
CA HIS A 133 19.40 -8.66 -4.67
C HIS A 133 18.68 -7.75 -5.70
N HIS A 134 17.52 -7.17 -5.39
CA HIS A 134 16.75 -6.32 -6.32
C HIS A 134 16.67 -4.85 -5.90
N THR A 135 17.63 -4.37 -5.10
CA THR A 135 17.68 -2.97 -4.61
C THR A 135 17.71 -1.91 -5.72
N GLY A 136 18.12 -2.27 -6.94
CA GLY A 136 18.11 -1.36 -8.10
C GLY A 136 16.71 -0.85 -8.48
N MET A 137 15.65 -1.63 -8.19
CA MET A 137 14.26 -1.24 -8.45
C MET A 137 13.85 0.05 -7.72
N ALA A 138 14.52 0.38 -6.61
CA ALA A 138 14.24 1.57 -5.81
C ALA A 138 14.36 2.87 -6.60
N GLN A 139 15.31 2.95 -7.54
CA GLN A 139 15.49 4.13 -8.38
C GLN A 139 14.22 4.42 -9.19
N GLU A 140 13.66 3.37 -9.79
CA GLU A 140 12.45 3.46 -10.59
C GLU A 140 11.21 3.72 -9.75
N VAL A 141 11.12 3.11 -8.56
CA VAL A 141 10.04 3.38 -7.61
C VAL A 141 10.01 4.86 -7.24
N PHE A 142 11.13 5.42 -6.79
CA PHE A 142 11.14 6.82 -6.36
C PHE A 142 11.03 7.80 -7.52
N ARG A 143 11.53 7.44 -8.72
CA ARG A 143 11.32 8.22 -9.95
C ARG A 143 9.85 8.26 -10.32
N PHE A 144 9.16 7.11 -10.33
CA PHE A 144 7.72 7.03 -10.59
C PHE A 144 6.94 7.91 -9.61
N VAL A 145 7.14 7.73 -8.30
CA VAL A 145 6.38 8.49 -7.29
C VAL A 145 6.61 10.00 -7.42
N SER A 146 7.87 10.43 -7.59
CA SER A 146 8.21 11.86 -7.68
C SER A 146 7.72 12.54 -8.97
N HIS A 147 7.64 11.82 -10.09
CA HIS A 147 7.32 12.40 -11.40
C HIS A 147 5.87 12.18 -11.86
N GLN A 148 5.25 11.07 -11.44
CA GLN A 148 3.90 10.69 -11.90
C GLN A 148 2.83 10.93 -10.83
N LEU A 149 3.20 10.97 -9.55
CA LEU A 149 2.28 11.27 -8.46
C LEU A 149 2.52 12.69 -7.95
N SER A 150 3.45 12.85 -7.01
CA SER A 150 3.78 14.15 -6.40
C SER A 150 5.06 14.03 -5.58
N LEU A 151 5.83 15.11 -5.50
CA LEU A 151 6.97 15.22 -4.57
C LEU A 151 6.52 15.21 -3.10
N GLN A 152 5.23 15.46 -2.83
CA GLN A 152 4.63 15.44 -1.51
C GLN A 152 4.01 14.08 -1.16
N THR A 153 4.03 13.10 -2.07
CA THR A 153 3.49 11.76 -1.78
C THR A 153 4.36 11.08 -0.71
N TYR A 154 3.70 10.55 0.32
CA TYR A 154 4.38 9.82 1.38
C TYR A 154 4.82 8.44 0.90
N VAL A 155 6.10 8.13 1.13
CA VAL A 155 6.65 6.81 0.84
C VAL A 155 7.02 6.08 2.12
N SER A 156 6.55 4.86 2.26
CA SER A 156 6.94 3.98 3.34
C SER A 156 7.89 2.90 2.81
N VAL A 157 9.17 3.01 3.17
CA VAL A 157 10.20 2.05 2.76
C VAL A 157 10.29 0.95 3.81
N MET A 158 10.00 -0.29 3.43
CA MET A 158 9.94 -1.42 4.35
C MET A 158 11.21 -2.26 4.23
N THR A 159 11.94 -2.42 5.33
CA THR A 159 13.14 -3.27 5.43
C THR A 159 12.80 -4.69 5.93
N GLN A 160 11.52 -4.94 6.22
CA GLN A 160 11.03 -6.11 6.93
C GLN A 160 10.84 -7.36 6.04
N TYR A 161 11.66 -7.54 5.01
CA TYR A 161 11.55 -8.73 4.16
C TYR A 161 11.86 -10.00 4.95
N PHE A 162 10.91 -10.93 4.97
CA PHE A 162 11.03 -12.23 5.63
C PHE A 162 10.87 -13.36 4.61
N PRO A 163 11.92 -14.17 4.36
CA PRO A 163 11.82 -15.29 3.44
C PRO A 163 10.93 -16.39 4.04
N ALA A 164 9.88 -16.76 3.31
CA ALA A 164 8.97 -17.84 3.69
C ALA A 164 8.55 -18.69 2.49
N TYR A 165 8.15 -19.94 2.76
CA TYR A 165 7.60 -20.86 1.76
C TYR A 165 8.49 -21.00 0.52
N LYS A 166 8.00 -20.60 -0.67
CA LYS A 166 8.72 -20.68 -1.94
C LYS A 166 9.94 -19.77 -2.03
N ALA A 167 10.08 -18.77 -1.16
CA ALA A 167 11.26 -17.90 -1.15
C ALA A 167 12.58 -18.66 -0.90
N PHE A 168 12.51 -19.87 -0.31
CA PHE A 168 13.68 -20.74 -0.12
C PHE A 168 14.13 -21.48 -1.39
N ASP A 169 13.37 -21.39 -2.48
CA ASP A 169 13.84 -21.82 -3.79
C ASP A 169 15.01 -20.93 -4.22
N ARG A 170 16.19 -21.53 -4.32
CA ARG A 170 17.43 -20.83 -4.68
C ARG A 170 17.34 -20.16 -6.05
N ALA A 171 16.48 -20.64 -6.95
CA ALA A 171 16.26 -20.02 -8.25
C ALA A 171 15.62 -18.61 -8.15
N LEU A 172 14.95 -18.29 -7.03
CA LEU A 172 14.32 -16.97 -6.83
C LEU A 172 15.29 -15.94 -6.23
N GLY A 173 16.44 -16.35 -5.69
CA GLY A 173 17.46 -15.42 -5.18
C GLY A 173 17.08 -14.64 -3.90
N ILE A 174 15.86 -14.78 -3.38
CA ILE A 174 15.34 -14.00 -2.23
C ILE A 174 15.26 -14.81 -0.93
N SER A 175 16.09 -15.83 -0.76
CA SER A 175 16.00 -16.80 0.37
C SER A 175 16.62 -16.31 1.69
N ARG A 176 16.84 -15.01 1.86
CA ARG A 176 17.51 -14.41 3.03
C ARG A 176 16.92 -13.06 3.39
N LYS A 177 17.20 -12.57 4.60
CA LYS A 177 16.93 -11.18 4.99
C LYS A 177 17.83 -10.19 4.24
N LEU A 178 17.46 -8.92 4.29
CA LEU A 178 18.26 -7.82 3.76
C LEU A 178 19.56 -7.66 4.54
N THR A 179 20.59 -7.19 3.84
CA THR A 179 21.83 -6.71 4.45
C THR A 179 21.76 -5.21 4.67
N ASP A 180 22.54 -4.69 5.63
CA ASP A 180 22.66 -3.25 5.86
C ASP A 180 23.09 -2.50 4.59
N ALA A 181 24.00 -3.08 3.80
CA ALA A 181 24.45 -2.50 2.55
C ALA A 181 23.33 -2.37 1.50
N GLU A 182 22.34 -3.28 1.49
CA GLU A 182 21.17 -3.19 0.64
C GLU A 182 20.20 -2.10 1.11
N CYS A 183 19.92 -2.05 2.41
CA CYS A 183 19.13 -0.99 3.03
C CYS A 183 19.74 0.39 2.73
N ASP A 184 21.03 0.57 3.03
CA ASP A 184 21.79 1.79 2.77
C ASP A 184 21.74 2.24 1.31
N ARG A 185 21.78 1.29 0.37
CA ARG A 185 21.69 1.59 -1.06
C ARG A 185 20.33 2.18 -1.41
N VAL A 186 19.25 1.60 -0.88
CA VAL A 186 17.90 2.12 -1.08
C VAL A 186 17.76 3.50 -0.43
N MET A 187 18.24 3.68 0.80
CA MET A 187 18.16 4.99 1.49
C MET A 187 18.93 6.08 0.75
N ARG A 188 20.14 5.80 0.24
CA ARG A 188 20.87 6.74 -0.62
C ARG A 188 20.11 7.11 -1.90
N THR A 189 19.34 6.17 -2.45
CA THR A 189 18.53 6.40 -3.64
C THR A 189 17.34 7.29 -3.30
N TRP A 190 16.68 7.04 -2.17
CA TRP A 190 15.60 7.88 -1.67
C TRP A 190 16.07 9.31 -1.38
N SER A 191 17.19 9.50 -0.69
CA SER A 191 17.72 10.85 -0.40
C SER A 191 18.00 11.69 -1.65
N ARG A 192 18.16 11.05 -2.82
CA ARG A 192 18.41 11.72 -4.11
C ARG A 192 17.16 11.91 -4.96
N SER A 193 16.01 11.35 -4.58
CA SER A 193 14.79 11.39 -5.40
C SER A 193 14.02 12.70 -5.28
N GLY A 194 14.31 13.52 -4.26
CA GLY A 194 13.56 14.75 -3.97
C GLY A 194 12.25 14.52 -3.22
N LEU A 195 11.89 13.27 -2.91
CA LEU A 195 10.75 12.95 -2.05
C LEU A 195 11.04 13.38 -0.62
N VAL A 196 10.20 14.25 -0.07
CA VAL A 196 10.43 14.88 1.23
C VAL A 196 9.71 14.18 2.38
N HIS A 197 8.66 13.41 2.09
CA HIS A 197 7.81 12.78 3.10
C HIS A 197 7.90 11.26 3.06
N GLY A 198 8.01 10.64 4.24
CA GLY A 198 8.02 9.20 4.39
C GLY A 198 8.75 8.71 5.62
N TRP A 199 8.79 7.39 5.80
CA TRP A 199 9.56 6.76 6.87
C TRP A 199 10.09 5.38 6.45
N VAL A 200 11.11 4.92 7.16
CA VAL A 200 11.57 3.53 7.10
C VAL A 200 10.79 2.72 8.13
N GLN A 201 10.18 1.61 7.71
CA GLN A 201 9.61 0.63 8.62
C GLN A 201 10.67 -0.43 8.93
N ASP A 202 11.23 -0.36 10.13
CA ASP A 202 12.23 -1.31 10.62
C ASP A 202 11.61 -2.44 11.43
N ILE A 203 12.32 -3.57 11.54
CA ILE A 203 11.97 -4.66 12.45
C ILE A 203 12.38 -4.22 13.87
N GLY A 204 11.52 -3.47 14.55
CA GLY A 204 11.67 -3.07 15.95
C GLY A 204 10.32 -3.07 16.65
N ASP A 205 10.14 -4.08 17.52
CA ASP A 205 9.04 -4.39 18.44
C ASP A 205 7.58 -4.42 17.91
N ASP A 206 7.03 -5.64 17.93
CA ASP A 206 5.60 -6.00 18.01
C ASP A 206 4.70 -5.84 16.76
N GLY A 207 5.17 -6.25 15.59
CA GLY A 207 4.32 -6.25 14.39
C GLY A 207 4.58 -7.38 13.41
N GLY A 208 4.25 -8.63 13.76
CA GLY A 208 4.34 -9.71 12.78
C GLY A 208 3.95 -11.12 13.25
N ALA A 209 2.68 -11.32 13.58
CA ALA A 209 1.82 -12.48 13.24
C ALA A 209 0.47 -12.34 13.95
#